data_AF-A0AAN5AH65-F1
#
_entry.id   AF-A0AAN5AH65-F1
#
_cell.length_a   1.000
_cell.length_b   1.000
_cell.length_c   1.000
_cell.angle_alpha   90.00
_cell.angle_beta   90.00
_cell.angle_gamma   90.00
#
_symmetry.space_group_name_H-M   'P 1'
#
loop_
_entity.id
_entity.type
_entity.pdbx_description
1 polymer ?
#
loop_
_entity_poly.entity_id
_entity_poly.type
_entity_poly.pdbx_seq_one_letter_code
_entity_poly.pdbx_strand_id
1 'polypeptide(L)' 'MVTLDPAPDIVEIAEALDAMAKPHVGSGWKNTNYTDLPCTTPRQEAIWMEYNGITRGD' A
#
# COMPACT_ATOMS: atom_id res chain seq x y z
N MET A 1 7.11 2.47 13.86
CA MET A 1 5.71 2.08 13.61
C MET A 1 4.95 3.31 13.19
N VAL A 2 4.31 3.24 12.04
CA VAL A 2 3.39 4.29 11.60
C VAL A 2 2.08 4.04 12.37
N THR A 3 1.68 4.99 13.22
CA THR A 3 0.38 4.88 13.89
C THR A 3 -0.72 5.19 12.88
N LEU A 4 -1.48 4.18 12.49
CA LEU A 4 -2.63 4.31 11.60
C LEU A 4 -3.89 4.60 12.43
N ASP A 5 -4.48 5.78 12.24
CA ASP A 5 -5.73 6.19 12.89
C ASP A 5 -6.76 6.57 11.81
N PRO A 6 -7.87 5.82 11.67
CA PRO A 6 -8.20 4.60 12.41
C PRO A 6 -7.26 3.44 12.06
N ALA A 7 -7.13 2.51 13.01
CA ALA A 7 -6.43 1.24 12.80
C ALA A 7 -7.07 0.50 11.62
N PRO A 8 -6.29 -0.01 10.66
CA PRO A 8 -6.84 -0.70 9.50
C PRO A 8 -7.43 -2.04 9.92
N ASP A 9 -8.51 -2.43 9.26
CA ASP A 9 -9.06 -3.77 9.42
C ASP A 9 -8.33 -4.81 8.54
N ILE A 10 -8.66 -6.10 8.72
CA ILE A 10 -8.01 -7.20 8.00
C ILE A 10 -8.21 -7.09 6.48
N VAL A 11 -9.36 -6.59 6.03
CA VAL A 11 -9.67 -6.43 4.61
C VAL A 11 -8.82 -5.31 4.02
N GLU A 12 -8.73 -4.18 4.71
CA GLU A 12 -7.93 -3.04 4.32
C GLU A 12 -6.43 -3.37 4.28
N ILE A 13 -5.95 -4.16 5.23
CA ILE A 13 -4.58 -4.70 5.21
C ILE A 13 -4.37 -5.58 3.98
N ALA A 14 -5.28 -6.51 3.69
CA ALA A 14 -5.17 -7.40 2.54
C ALA A 14 -5.18 -6.62 1.21
N GLU A 15 -6.04 -5.61 1.08
CA GLU A 15 -6.13 -4.75 -0.10
C GLU A 15 -4.86 -3.92 -0.30
N ALA A 16 -4.30 -3.36 0.77
CA ALA A 16 -3.05 -2.61 0.70
C ALA A 16 -1.86 -3.51 0.31
N LEU A 17 -1.78 -4.72 0.86
CA LEU A 17 -0.74 -5.68 0.51
C LEU A 17 -0.89 -6.17 -0.95
N ASP A 18 -2.11 -6.47 -1.41
CA ASP A 18 -2.38 -6.88 -2.79
C ASP A 18 -2.08 -5.78 -3.82
N ALA A 19 -2.47 -4.53 -3.51
CA ALA A 19 -2.20 -3.38 -4.37
C ALA A 19 -0.69 -3.13 -4.53
N MET A 20 0.07 -3.23 -3.44
CA MET A 20 1.52 -3.02 -3.42
C MET A 20 2.31 -4.22 -4.00
N ALA A 21 1.69 -5.40 -4.09
CA ALA A 21 2.30 -6.59 -4.69
C ALA A 21 2.22 -6.63 -6.22
N LYS A 22 1.34 -5.82 -6.83
CA LYS A 22 1.16 -5.71 -8.28
C LYS A 22 1.96 -4.54 -8.86
N PRO A 23 2.20 -4.48 -10.18
CA PRO A 23 2.71 -3.27 -10.81
C PRO A 23 1.79 -2.08 -10.53
N HIS A 24 2.32 -1.06 -9.87
CA HIS A 24 1.59 0.16 -9.48
C HIS A 24 2.49 1.38 -9.60
N VAL A 25 1.89 2.56 -9.63
CA VAL A 25 2.60 3.83 -9.40
C VAL A 25 2.33 4.30 -7.99
N GLY A 26 3.36 4.81 -7.31
CA GLY A 26 3.24 5.32 -5.95
C GLY A 26 2.37 6.59 -5.88
N SER A 27 1.82 6.86 -4.71
CA SER A 27 0.94 8.00 -4.43
C SER A 27 1.57 9.36 -4.76
N GLY A 28 2.90 9.44 -4.73
CA GLY A 28 3.68 10.63 -5.10
C GLY A 28 3.93 10.81 -6.59
N TRP A 29 3.44 9.91 -7.45
CA TRP A 29 3.69 9.96 -8.89
C TRP A 29 2.96 11.12 -9.58
N LYS A 30 3.71 12.12 -10.03
CA LYS A 30 3.17 13.36 -10.64
C LYS A 30 3.07 13.32 -12.17
N ASN A 31 3.50 12.24 -12.81
CA ASN A 31 3.57 12.15 -14.27
C ASN A 31 2.29 11.52 -14.84
N THR A 32 1.44 12.34 -15.44
CA THR A 32 0.15 11.93 -16.04
C THR A 32 0.28 11.23 -17.39
N ASN A 33 1.50 11.10 -17.95
CA ASN A 33 1.72 10.56 -19.29
C ASN A 33 1.81 9.02 -19.35
N TYR A 34 1.62 8.32 -18.22
CA TYR A 34 1.62 6.87 -18.13
C TYR A 34 0.45 6.43 -17.24
N THR A 35 -0.60 5.86 -17.84
CA THR A 35 -1.90 5.65 -17.17
C THR A 35 -2.35 4.19 -17.07
N ASP A 36 -1.55 3.24 -17.56
CA ASP A 36 -1.93 1.82 -17.58
C ASP A 36 -1.74 1.10 -16.24
N LEU A 37 -1.11 1.75 -15.26
CA LEU A 37 -0.87 1.19 -13.93
C LEU A 37 -1.76 1.85 -12.88
N PRO A 38 -2.34 1.07 -11.95
CA PRO A 38 -3.07 1.63 -10.82
C PRO A 38 -2.15 2.46 -9.92
N CYS A 39 -2.68 3.56 -9.37
CA CYS A 39 -1.98 4.41 -8.41
C CYS A 39 -2.35 4.00 -6.98
N THR A 40 -1.36 3.69 -6.14
CA THR A 40 -1.56 3.38 -4.73
C THR A 40 -1.83 4.65 -3.94
N THR A 41 -2.60 4.52 -2.87
CA THR A 41 -2.89 5.63 -1.96
C THR A 41 -1.82 5.73 -0.86
N PRO A 42 -1.59 6.93 -0.27
CA PRO A 42 -0.69 7.07 0.88
C PRO A 42 -1.07 6.15 2.05
N ARG A 43 -2.36 5.84 2.20
CA ARG A 43 -2.87 4.93 3.22
C ARG A 43 -2.47 3.48 2.95
N GLN A 44 -2.63 3.00 1.71
CA GLN A 44 -2.16 1.67 1.31
C GLN A 44 -0.64 1.53 1.48
N GLU A 45 0.13 2.57 1.15
CA GLU A 45 1.58 2.60 1.35
C GLU A 45 1.94 2.54 2.84
N ALA A 46 1.26 3.33 3.68
CA ALA A 46 1.47 3.32 5.12
C ALA A 46 1.11 1.99 5.78
N ILE A 47 0.01 1.37 5.35
CA ILE A 47 -0.39 0.01 5.78
C ILE A 47 0.63 -1.01 5.32
N TRP A 48 1.10 -0.95 4.08
CA TRP A 48 2.13 -1.86 3.60
C TRP A 48 3.44 -1.70 4.39
N MET A 49 3.89 -0.48 4.69
CA MET A 49 5.10 -0.27 5.51
C MET A 49 4.98 -0.88 6.91
N GLU A 50 3.79 -0.85 7.52
CA GLU A 50 3.56 -1.39 8.86
C GLU A 50 3.36 -2.93 8.84
N TYR A 51 2.72 -3.50 7.81
CA TYR A 51 2.28 -4.91 7.78
C TYR A 51 3.07 -5.83 6.82
N ASN A 52 3.89 -5.31 5.91
CA ASN A 52 4.68 -6.11 4.93
C ASN A 52 5.76 -6.99 5.58
N GLY A 53 6.09 -6.75 6.86
CA GLY A 53 7.03 -7.56 7.65
C GLY A 53 6.40 -8.78 8.35
N ILE A 54 5.06 -8.85 8.46
CA ILE A 54 4.36 -9.95 9.16
C ILE A 54 4.44 -11.27 8.36
N THR A 55 4.62 -11.19 7.04
CA THR A 55 4.76 -12.35 6.14
C THR A 55 6.20 -12.82 5.97
N ARG A 56 7.20 -12.05 6.43
CA ARG A 56 8.61 -12.46 6.37
C ARG A 56 8.88 -13.32 7.59
N GLY A 57 8.45 -14.59 7.51
CA GLY A 57 8.70 -15.58 8.55
C GLY A 57 10.16 -15.60 8.95
N ASP A 58 10.38 -15.68 10.27
CA ASP A 58 11.67 -16.07 10.86
C ASP A 58 12.18 -17.39 10.27
#